data_AF-A0A7X6ZYW0-F1
#
_entry.id   AF-A0A7X6ZYW0-F1
#
_cell.length_a   1.000
_cell.length_b   1.000
_cell.length_c   1.000
_cell.angle_alpha   90.00
_cell.angle_beta   90.00
_cell.angle_gamma   90.00
#
_symmetry.space_group_name_H-M   'P 1'
#
loop_
_entity.id
_entity.type
_entity.pdbx_description
1 polymer ?
#
loop_
_entity_poly.entity_id
_entity_poly.type
_entity_poly.pdbx_seq_one_letter_code
_entity_poly.pdbx_strand_id
1 'polypeptide(L)'
;YLAGVATSTSEIKNVVTKDAIIVTLVSIIGVGLVILLIFKSFSLPVLLLIIIQASIWINTSILFVADMRVVYIGYLVIQTLQLGATIDYAVLLTSRYKEFRTENNSKEAIKKALNSSGISVIISAAVLAIAGYAEGLFSNISAVKEIGLLIGNGAVISCLLVIFVLPSALIAFDKIISKTTLKANFLTKPIKENNEITEVIEANEVIEVKEVKEEPNKNKKEKSRNEIKKSKSI
;
A
#
# COMPACT_ATOMS: atom_id res chain seq x y z
N TYR A 1 -40.09 -20.59 26.92
CA TYR A 1 -38.85 -20.94 26.19
C TYR A 1 -39.22 -21.30 24.77
N LEU A 2 -38.87 -20.47 23.78
CA LEU A 2 -38.97 -20.84 22.37
C LEU A 2 -37.73 -21.66 22.03
N ALA A 3 -37.86 -22.98 21.92
CA ALA A 3 -36.77 -23.87 21.54
C ALA A 3 -36.92 -24.28 20.07
N GLY A 4 -35.82 -24.27 19.30
CA GLY A 4 -35.81 -24.67 17.89
C GLY A 4 -34.66 -24.05 17.10
N VAL A 5 -34.31 -24.65 15.96
CA VAL A 5 -33.20 -24.21 15.10
C VAL A 5 -33.36 -22.75 14.64
N ALA A 6 -34.59 -22.31 14.37
CA ALA A 6 -34.87 -20.93 13.98
C ALA A 6 -34.60 -19.92 15.10
N THR A 7 -34.92 -20.28 16.35
CA THR A 7 -34.64 -19.44 17.52
C THR A 7 -33.14 -19.37 17.77
N SER A 8 -32.43 -20.50 17.71
CA SER A 8 -30.97 -20.53 17.88
C SER A 8 -30.23 -19.74 16.80
N THR A 9 -30.62 -19.83 15.53
CA THR A 9 -30.02 -19.02 14.45
C THR A 9 -30.30 -17.51 14.64
N SER A 10 -31.50 -17.16 15.10
CA SER A 10 -31.85 -15.76 15.37
C SER A 10 -31.06 -15.19 16.56
N GLU A 11 -30.83 -15.99 17.60
CA GLU A 11 -29.97 -15.63 18.73
C GLU A 11 -28.52 -15.43 18.28
N ILE A 12 -27.96 -16.35 17.49
CA ILE A 12 -26.61 -16.22 16.91
C ILE A 12 -26.48 -14.93 16.10
N LYS A 13 -27.45 -14.64 15.22
CA LYS A 13 -27.46 -13.39 14.42
C LYS A 13 -27.44 -12.15 15.33
N ASN A 14 -28.26 -12.12 16.37
CA ASN A 14 -28.34 -10.99 17.29
C ASN A 14 -27.05 -10.79 18.08
N VAL A 15 -26.42 -11.87 18.56
CA VAL A 15 -25.13 -11.83 19.25
C VAL A 15 -24.05 -11.31 18.30
N VAL A 16 -23.94 -11.90 17.11
CA VAL A 16 -22.95 -11.50 16.11
C VAL A 16 -23.08 -10.04 15.69
N THR A 17 -24.31 -9.53 15.53
CA THR A 17 -24.53 -8.13 15.16
C THR A 17 -24.10 -7.17 16.27
N LYS A 18 -24.37 -7.51 17.54
CA LYS A 18 -23.92 -6.73 18.69
C LYS A 18 -22.39 -6.75 18.81
N ASP A 19 -21.79 -7.93 18.67
CA ASP A 19 -20.34 -8.10 18.70
C ASP A 19 -19.67 -7.30 17.59
N ALA A 20 -20.24 -7.27 16.38
CA ALA A 20 -19.69 -6.50 15.26
C ALA A 20 -19.61 -5.01 15.58
N ILE A 21 -20.64 -4.44 16.22
CA ILE A 21 -20.67 -3.03 16.63
C ILE A 21 -19.62 -2.77 17.72
N ILE A 22 -19.57 -3.62 18.75
CA ILE A 22 -18.62 -3.49 19.87
C ILE A 22 -17.19 -3.59 19.36
N VAL A 23 -16.89 -4.60 18.55
CA VAL A 23 -15.59 -4.81 17.91
C VAL A 23 -15.21 -3.59 17.09
N THR A 24 -16.13 -3.08 16.25
CA THR A 24 -15.85 -1.90 15.43
C THR A 24 -15.50 -0.67 16.28
N LEU A 25 -16.27 -0.40 17.34
CA LEU A 25 -16.01 0.74 18.23
C LEU A 25 -14.67 0.59 18.98
N VAL A 26 -14.43 -0.57 19.57
CA VAL A 26 -13.18 -0.85 20.31
C VAL A 26 -11.98 -0.80 19.36
N SER A 27 -12.08 -1.36 18.15
CA SER A 27 -11.04 -1.30 17.13
C SER A 27 -10.77 0.13 16.67
N ILE A 28 -11.80 0.93 16.39
CA ILE A 28 -11.63 2.34 15.99
C ILE A 28 -10.89 3.13 17.08
N ILE A 29 -11.28 2.96 18.34
CA ILE A 29 -10.66 3.65 19.47
C ILE A 29 -9.22 3.17 19.67
N GLY A 30 -9.01 1.85 19.71
CA GLY A 30 -7.69 1.24 19.93
C GLY A 30 -6.71 1.60 18.82
N VAL A 31 -7.11 1.43 17.57
CA VAL A 31 -6.29 1.77 16.39
C VAL A 31 -6.07 3.27 16.31
N GLY A 32 -7.09 4.07 16.54
CA GLY A 32 -6.97 5.53 16.59
C GLY A 32 -5.92 5.97 17.60
N LEU A 33 -5.91 5.35 18.78
CA LEU A 33 -4.93 5.62 19.83
C LEU A 33 -3.51 5.16 19.43
N VAL A 34 -3.36 3.98 18.83
CA VAL A 34 -2.06 3.50 18.33
C VAL A 34 -1.50 4.43 17.26
N ILE A 35 -2.30 4.80 16.27
CA ILE A 35 -1.89 5.72 15.19
C ILE A 35 -1.56 7.11 15.76
N LEU A 36 -2.34 7.58 16.74
CA LEU A 36 -2.08 8.85 17.43
C LEU A 36 -0.71 8.82 18.12
N LEU A 37 -0.36 7.71 18.77
CA LEU A 37 0.95 7.54 19.43
C LEU A 37 2.10 7.46 18.43
N ILE A 38 1.92 6.74 17.31
CA ILE A 38 2.94 6.59 16.25
C ILE A 38 3.22 7.94 15.59
N PHE A 39 2.17 8.63 15.13
CA PHE A 39 2.35 9.83 14.31
C PHE A 39 2.37 11.14 15.08
N LYS A 40 1.93 11.13 16.36
CA LYS A 40 1.79 12.32 17.22
C LYS A 40 1.01 13.44 16.54
N SER A 41 -0.03 13.06 15.81
CA SER A 41 -0.89 13.96 15.03
C SER A 41 -2.32 13.47 15.13
N PHE A 42 -3.27 14.37 15.39
CA PHE A 42 -4.68 14.02 15.55
C PHE A 42 -5.41 13.83 14.22
N SER A 43 -4.99 14.52 13.15
CA SER A 43 -5.64 14.44 11.84
C SER A 43 -5.37 13.11 11.12
N LEU A 44 -4.18 12.53 11.31
CA LEU A 44 -3.79 11.28 10.64
C LEU A 44 -4.67 10.09 11.04
N PRO A 45 -4.88 9.80 12.34
CA PRO A 45 -5.78 8.73 12.79
C PRO A 45 -7.16 8.83 12.16
N VAL A 46 -7.76 10.02 12.16
CA VAL A 46 -9.11 10.23 11.61
C VAL A 46 -9.12 9.94 10.11
N LEU A 47 -8.17 10.48 9.36
CA LEU A 47 -8.08 10.29 7.91
C LEU A 47 -7.88 8.81 7.55
N LEU A 48 -6.96 8.13 8.23
CA LEU A 48 -6.65 6.72 8.02
C LEU A 48 -7.86 5.86 8.32
N LEU A 49 -8.50 6.07 9.49
CA LEU A 49 -9.68 5.30 9.91
C LEU A 49 -10.86 5.46 8.94
N ILE A 50 -11.10 6.67 8.41
CA ILE A 50 -12.15 6.89 7.41
C ILE A 50 -11.89 6.04 6.16
N ILE A 51 -10.66 6.02 5.66
CA ILE A 51 -10.29 5.25 4.47
C ILE A 51 -10.39 3.75 4.72
N ILE A 52 -9.94 3.29 5.90
CA ILE A 52 -10.04 1.88 6.30
C ILE A 52 -11.50 1.44 6.39
N GLN A 53 -12.36 2.22 7.06
CA GLN A 53 -13.79 1.89 7.17
C GLN A 53 -14.50 1.95 5.83
N ALA A 54 -14.16 2.92 4.97
CA ALA A 54 -14.66 2.97 3.61
C ALA A 54 -14.30 1.69 2.82
N SER A 55 -13.09 1.17 2.98
CA SER A 55 -12.67 -0.10 2.36
C SER A 55 -13.54 -1.28 2.78
N ILE A 56 -13.82 -1.38 4.08
CA ILE A 56 -14.62 -2.48 4.62
C ILE A 56 -16.07 -2.38 4.17
N TRP A 57 -16.64 -1.17 4.14
CA TRP A 57 -17.99 -0.93 3.64
C TRP A 57 -18.10 -1.22 2.15
N ILE A 58 -17.12 -0.84 1.34
CA ILE A 58 -17.09 -1.15 -0.10
C ILE A 58 -17.04 -2.67 -0.31
N ASN A 59 -16.17 -3.38 0.40
CA ASN A 59 -16.09 -4.84 0.31
C ASN A 59 -17.44 -5.51 0.67
N THR A 60 -18.02 -5.11 1.79
CA THR A 60 -19.32 -5.63 2.25
C THR A 60 -20.45 -5.30 1.28
N SER A 61 -20.43 -4.09 0.70
CA SER A 61 -21.46 -3.63 -0.25
C SER A 61 -21.40 -4.40 -1.57
N ILE A 62 -20.21 -4.66 -2.10
CA ILE A 62 -20.04 -5.48 -3.31
C ILE A 62 -20.62 -6.87 -3.09
N LEU A 63 -20.38 -7.46 -1.92
CA LEU A 63 -20.92 -8.76 -1.59
C LEU A 63 -22.44 -8.79 -1.46
N PHE A 64 -23.00 -7.74 -0.85
CA PHE A 64 -24.44 -7.58 -0.72
C PHE A 64 -25.12 -7.48 -2.09
N VAL A 65 -24.53 -6.73 -3.02
CA VAL A 65 -25.05 -6.58 -4.40
C VAL A 65 -24.89 -7.87 -5.20
N ALA A 66 -23.83 -8.65 -4.95
CA ALA A 66 -23.60 -9.92 -5.62
C ALA A 66 -24.49 -11.08 -5.12
N ASP A 67 -25.45 -10.81 -4.23
CA ASP A 67 -26.34 -11.79 -3.55
C ASP A 67 -25.57 -12.98 -2.92
N MET A 68 -24.31 -12.75 -2.55
CA MET A 68 -23.51 -13.77 -1.87
C MET A 68 -23.93 -13.82 -0.41
N ARG A 69 -24.59 -14.91 -0.02
CA ARG A 69 -24.93 -15.19 1.37
C ARG A 69 -23.66 -15.56 2.11
N VAL A 70 -23.31 -14.77 3.10
CA VAL A 70 -22.18 -15.05 4.00
C VAL A 70 -22.73 -15.49 5.35
N VAL A 71 -22.14 -16.53 5.91
CA VAL A 71 -22.32 -16.86 7.33
C VAL A 71 -22.11 -15.63 8.23
N TYR A 72 -22.96 -15.45 9.23
CA TYR A 72 -22.90 -14.31 10.16
C TYR A 72 -21.50 -14.06 10.75
N ILE A 73 -20.81 -15.14 11.13
CA ILE A 73 -19.44 -15.09 11.68
C ILE A 73 -18.46 -14.47 10.67
N GLY A 74 -18.68 -14.65 9.37
CA GLY A 74 -17.83 -14.08 8.33
C GLY A 74 -17.76 -12.55 8.36
N TYR A 75 -18.85 -11.87 8.76
CA TYR A 75 -18.82 -10.42 8.94
C TYR A 75 -17.87 -9.99 10.06
N LEU A 76 -17.84 -10.72 11.20
CA LEU A 76 -16.90 -10.43 12.28
C LEU A 76 -15.45 -10.64 11.85
N VAL A 77 -15.21 -11.72 11.09
CA VAL A 77 -13.90 -12.07 10.57
C VAL A 77 -13.38 -10.98 9.62
N ILE A 78 -14.21 -10.49 8.68
CA ILE A 78 -13.83 -9.35 7.84
C ILE A 78 -13.52 -8.11 8.66
N GLN A 79 -14.43 -7.72 9.57
CA GLN A 79 -14.29 -6.50 10.35
C GLN A 79 -12.97 -6.47 11.12
N THR A 80 -12.47 -7.63 11.55
CA THR A 80 -11.22 -7.74 12.31
C THR A 80 -10.00 -7.90 11.40
N LEU A 81 -10.00 -8.86 10.48
CA LEU A 81 -8.85 -9.14 9.61
C LEU A 81 -8.61 -8.06 8.56
N GLN A 82 -9.66 -7.61 7.86
CA GLN A 82 -9.51 -6.58 6.84
C GLN A 82 -9.08 -5.26 7.46
N LEU A 83 -9.63 -4.90 8.62
CA LEU A 83 -9.22 -3.73 9.37
C LEU A 83 -7.74 -3.79 9.73
N GLY A 84 -7.28 -4.89 10.34
CA GLY A 84 -5.86 -5.08 10.70
C GLY A 84 -4.92 -4.95 9.50
N ALA A 85 -5.18 -5.70 8.43
CA ALA A 85 -4.36 -5.66 7.22
C ALA A 85 -4.33 -4.25 6.58
N THR A 86 -5.47 -3.57 6.50
CA THR A 86 -5.54 -2.24 5.89
C THR A 86 -4.80 -1.20 6.71
N ILE A 87 -4.83 -1.31 8.05
CA ILE A 87 -4.07 -0.42 8.94
C ILE A 87 -2.58 -0.57 8.68
N ASP A 88 -2.08 -1.80 8.60
CA ASP A 88 -0.65 -2.04 8.38
C ASP A 88 -0.20 -1.40 7.06
N TYR A 89 -0.99 -1.54 6.00
CA TYR A 89 -0.70 -0.94 4.70
C TYR A 89 -0.72 0.60 4.77
N ALA A 90 -1.72 1.15 5.43
CA ALA A 90 -1.94 2.59 5.51
C ALA A 90 -0.89 3.27 6.39
N VAL A 91 -0.50 2.64 7.51
CA VAL A 91 0.57 3.10 8.40
C VAL A 91 1.91 3.03 7.69
N LEU A 92 2.22 1.93 6.99
CA LEU A 92 3.48 1.80 6.23
C LEU A 92 3.63 2.92 5.21
N LEU A 93 2.62 3.13 4.36
CA LEU A 93 2.66 4.16 3.31
C LEU A 93 2.73 5.58 3.91
N THR A 94 1.95 5.83 4.96
CA THR A 94 1.92 7.15 5.63
C THR A 94 3.22 7.45 6.37
N SER A 95 3.86 6.43 6.95
CA SER A 95 5.17 6.55 7.58
C SER A 95 6.23 6.98 6.58
N ARG A 96 6.29 6.30 5.41
CA ARG A 96 7.20 6.69 4.32
C ARG A 96 6.88 8.05 3.73
N TYR A 97 5.61 8.40 3.60
CA TYR A 97 5.22 9.76 3.21
C TYR A 97 5.80 10.80 4.18
N LYS A 98 5.61 10.59 5.48
CA LYS A 98 6.09 11.52 6.52
C LYS A 98 7.62 11.67 6.49
N GLU A 99 8.33 10.57 6.27
CA GLU A 99 9.79 10.53 6.10
C GLU A 99 10.21 11.37 4.89
N PHE A 100 9.66 11.15 3.71
CA PHE A 100 10.03 11.95 2.53
C PHE A 100 9.53 13.39 2.58
N ARG A 101 8.49 13.69 3.36
CA ARG A 101 7.91 15.03 3.51
C ARG A 101 8.82 16.00 4.28
N THR A 102 9.80 15.49 5.03
CA THR A 102 10.81 16.34 5.70
C THR A 102 11.85 16.89 4.75
N GLU A 103 11.93 16.36 3.52
CA GLU A 103 12.93 16.73 2.51
C GLU A 103 12.33 17.09 1.16
N ASN A 104 11.02 16.88 0.96
CA ASN A 104 10.36 17.06 -0.34
C ASN A 104 9.00 17.73 -0.20
N ASN A 105 8.53 18.32 -1.31
CA ASN A 105 7.15 18.79 -1.44
C ASN A 105 6.16 17.64 -1.34
N SER A 106 4.91 17.90 -0.93
CA SER A 106 3.88 16.86 -0.72
C SER A 106 3.71 15.90 -1.91
N LYS A 107 3.64 16.43 -3.14
CA LYS A 107 3.50 15.60 -4.36
C LYS A 107 4.71 14.71 -4.63
N GLU A 108 5.92 15.22 -4.38
CA GLU A 108 7.14 14.47 -4.61
C GLU A 108 7.38 13.44 -3.50
N ALA A 109 7.08 13.82 -2.25
CA ALA A 109 7.15 12.95 -1.09
C ALA A 109 6.25 11.72 -1.25
N ILE A 110 5.01 11.90 -1.73
CA ILE A 110 4.11 10.75 -1.95
C ILE A 110 4.56 9.87 -3.11
N LYS A 111 5.15 10.45 -4.17
CA LYS A 111 5.73 9.68 -5.28
C LYS A 111 6.90 8.81 -4.80
N LYS A 112 7.81 9.37 -3.99
CA LYS A 112 8.91 8.63 -3.37
C LYS A 112 8.41 7.57 -2.38
N ALA A 113 7.40 7.89 -1.57
CA ALA A 113 6.78 6.94 -0.65
C ALA A 113 6.15 5.75 -1.39
N LEU A 114 5.45 6.00 -2.49
CA LEU A 114 4.82 4.95 -3.29
C LEU A 114 5.86 4.08 -4.01
N ASN A 115 6.93 4.68 -4.55
CA ASN A 115 8.03 3.90 -5.14
C ASN A 115 8.76 3.03 -4.11
N SER A 116 8.89 3.51 -2.87
CA SER A 116 9.60 2.78 -1.81
C SER A 116 8.73 1.69 -1.15
N SER A 117 7.46 1.97 -0.88
CA SER A 117 6.60 1.09 -0.08
C SER A 117 5.37 0.53 -0.80
N GLY A 118 5.04 1.05 -1.97
CA GLY A 118 3.90 0.58 -2.76
C GLY A 118 4.04 -0.90 -3.11
N ILE A 119 5.23 -1.35 -3.53
CA ILE A 119 5.48 -2.76 -3.83
C ILE A 119 5.32 -3.65 -2.59
N SER A 120 5.75 -3.17 -1.42
CA SER A 120 5.60 -3.90 -0.15
C SER A 120 4.14 -4.06 0.24
N VAL A 121 3.32 -3.01 0.05
CA VAL A 121 1.88 -3.06 0.27
C VAL A 121 1.21 -4.04 -0.69
N ILE A 122 1.53 -3.97 -1.99
CA ILE A 122 0.97 -4.86 -3.01
C ILE A 122 1.30 -6.32 -2.70
N ILE A 123 2.57 -6.63 -2.36
CA ILE A 123 2.98 -8.01 -2.06
C ILE A 123 2.24 -8.52 -0.82
N SER A 124 2.17 -7.72 0.26
CA SER A 124 1.47 -8.14 1.48
C SER A 124 -0.02 -8.39 1.22
N ALA A 125 -0.67 -7.51 0.47
CA ALA A 125 -2.07 -7.69 0.08
C ALA A 125 -2.28 -8.88 -0.86
N ALA A 126 -1.35 -9.10 -1.81
CA ALA A 126 -1.41 -10.24 -2.71
C ALA A 126 -1.29 -11.57 -1.96
N VAL A 127 -0.38 -11.66 -0.98
CA VAL A 127 -0.25 -12.85 -0.14
C VAL A 127 -1.55 -13.13 0.62
N LEU A 128 -2.13 -12.11 1.26
CA LEU A 128 -3.40 -12.25 1.97
C LEU A 128 -4.55 -12.63 1.02
N ALA A 129 -4.60 -12.02 -0.17
CA ALA A 129 -5.61 -12.30 -1.18
C ALA A 129 -5.52 -13.75 -1.67
N ILE A 130 -4.32 -14.18 -2.05
CA ILE A 130 -4.05 -15.54 -2.53
C ILE A 130 -4.36 -16.55 -1.43
N ALA A 131 -3.97 -16.28 -0.17
CA ALA A 131 -4.30 -17.16 0.95
C ALA A 131 -5.82 -17.30 1.14
N GLY A 132 -6.56 -16.18 1.10
CA GLY A 132 -8.02 -16.19 1.20
C GLY A 132 -8.69 -16.95 0.06
N TYR A 133 -8.28 -16.70 -1.18
CA TYR A 133 -8.82 -17.41 -2.35
C TYR A 133 -8.43 -18.90 -2.35
N ALA A 134 -7.21 -19.24 -1.93
CA ALA A 134 -6.77 -20.63 -1.79
C ALA A 134 -7.65 -21.37 -0.77
N GLU A 135 -7.86 -20.81 0.42
CA GLU A 135 -8.79 -21.38 1.40
C GLU A 135 -10.22 -21.53 0.83
N GLY A 136 -10.68 -20.53 0.07
CA GLY A 136 -11.95 -20.58 -0.67
C GLY A 136 -12.06 -21.76 -1.65
N LEU A 137 -10.96 -22.15 -2.29
CA LEU A 137 -10.95 -23.21 -3.30
C LEU A 137 -10.70 -24.60 -2.72
N PHE A 138 -9.83 -24.70 -1.71
CA PHE A 138 -9.43 -25.98 -1.11
C PHE A 138 -10.35 -26.44 0.03
N SER A 139 -11.07 -25.53 0.68
CA SER A 139 -11.93 -25.88 1.81
C SER A 139 -13.22 -26.58 1.39
N ASN A 140 -13.50 -27.71 2.03
CA ASN A 140 -14.76 -28.45 1.87
C ASN A 140 -15.89 -27.91 2.77
N ILE A 141 -15.58 -27.01 3.71
CA ILE A 141 -16.56 -26.43 4.62
C ILE A 141 -17.09 -25.14 4.00
N SER A 142 -18.38 -25.09 3.65
CA SER A 142 -18.98 -23.94 2.94
C SER A 142 -18.78 -22.61 3.68
N ALA A 143 -18.89 -22.61 5.02
CA ALA A 143 -18.65 -21.41 5.83
C ALA A 143 -17.21 -20.88 5.71
N VAL A 144 -16.21 -21.78 5.72
CA VAL A 144 -14.80 -21.41 5.58
C VAL A 144 -14.52 -20.92 4.16
N LYS A 145 -15.13 -21.56 3.17
CA LYS A 145 -15.02 -21.15 1.77
C LYS A 145 -15.51 -19.73 1.52
N GLU A 146 -16.70 -19.40 2.03
CA GLU A 146 -17.27 -18.06 1.94
C GLU A 146 -16.37 -17.01 2.61
N ILE A 147 -15.87 -17.31 3.81
CA ILE A 147 -14.97 -16.44 4.56
C ILE A 147 -13.64 -16.22 3.80
N GLY A 148 -13.05 -17.26 3.23
CA GLY A 148 -11.81 -17.17 2.47
C GLY A 148 -11.94 -16.24 1.26
N LEU A 149 -12.98 -16.45 0.43
CA LEU A 149 -13.26 -15.59 -0.73
C LEU A 149 -13.46 -14.12 -0.33
N LEU A 150 -14.08 -13.92 0.83
CA LEU A 150 -14.44 -12.62 1.34
C LEU A 150 -13.24 -11.83 1.89
N ILE A 151 -12.33 -12.52 2.58
CA ILE A 151 -11.02 -11.96 2.96
C ILE A 151 -10.20 -11.66 1.71
N GLY A 152 -10.23 -12.56 0.72
CA GLY A 152 -9.53 -12.38 -0.55
C GLY A 152 -9.92 -11.08 -1.26
N ASN A 153 -11.22 -10.87 -1.45
CA ASN A 153 -11.76 -9.64 -2.01
C ASN A 153 -11.44 -8.41 -1.15
N GLY A 154 -11.57 -8.54 0.18
CA GLY A 154 -11.25 -7.48 1.12
C GLY A 154 -9.80 -7.00 1.03
N ALA A 155 -8.85 -7.92 0.85
CA ALA A 155 -7.43 -7.60 0.70
C ALA A 155 -7.17 -6.82 -0.60
N VAL A 156 -7.76 -7.25 -1.72
CA VAL A 156 -7.62 -6.57 -3.02
C VAL A 156 -8.21 -5.15 -2.97
N ILE A 157 -9.43 -5.00 -2.44
CA ILE A 157 -10.10 -3.70 -2.33
C ILE A 157 -9.30 -2.77 -1.41
N SER A 158 -8.81 -3.28 -0.28
CA SER A 158 -8.02 -2.48 0.67
C SER A 158 -6.70 -2.03 0.07
N CYS A 159 -6.02 -2.89 -0.69
CA CYS A 159 -4.81 -2.52 -1.42
C CYS A 159 -5.08 -1.39 -2.42
N LEU A 160 -6.14 -1.51 -3.22
CA LEU A 160 -6.53 -0.48 -4.18
C LEU A 160 -6.82 0.86 -3.49
N LEU A 161 -7.61 0.87 -2.42
CA LEU A 161 -7.88 2.10 -1.68
C LEU A 161 -6.62 2.72 -1.07
N VAL A 162 -5.72 1.91 -0.51
CA VAL A 162 -4.47 2.40 0.08
C VAL A 162 -3.51 2.93 -0.99
N ILE A 163 -3.50 2.39 -2.21
CA ILE A 163 -2.58 2.85 -3.27
C ILE A 163 -3.13 4.04 -4.04
N PHE A 164 -4.45 4.15 -4.22
CA PHE A 164 -5.05 5.20 -5.04
C PHE A 164 -5.68 6.32 -4.20
N VAL A 165 -6.44 5.97 -3.16
CA VAL A 165 -7.22 6.93 -2.38
C VAL A 165 -6.38 7.57 -1.29
N LEU A 166 -5.58 6.79 -0.56
CA LEU A 166 -4.76 7.31 0.53
C LEU A 166 -3.74 8.37 0.08
N PRO A 167 -2.96 8.19 -1.00
CA PRO A 167 -2.05 9.24 -1.52
C PRO A 167 -2.76 10.56 -1.84
N SER A 168 -3.92 10.45 -2.51
CA SER A 168 -4.73 11.60 -2.90
C SER A 168 -5.25 12.34 -1.67
N ALA A 169 -5.70 11.58 -0.66
CA ALA A 169 -6.16 12.12 0.61
C ALA A 169 -5.01 12.80 1.40
N LEU A 170 -3.82 12.18 1.45
CA LEU A 170 -2.65 12.78 2.12
C LEU A 170 -2.24 14.12 1.49
N ILE A 171 -2.28 14.24 0.16
CA ILE A 171 -2.01 15.51 -0.53
C ILE A 171 -3.09 16.55 -0.21
N ALA A 172 -4.37 16.17 -0.32
CA ALA A 172 -5.49 17.09 -0.09
C ALA A 172 -5.50 17.64 1.34
N PHE A 173 -5.19 16.79 2.32
CA PHE A 173 -5.16 17.14 3.74
C PHE A 173 -3.77 17.57 4.25
N ASP A 174 -2.75 17.71 3.39
CA ASP A 174 -1.37 18.08 3.78
C ASP A 174 -1.31 19.37 4.61
N LYS A 175 -2.16 20.36 4.27
CA LYS A 175 -2.26 21.64 5.00
C LYS A 175 -2.82 21.48 6.42
N ILE A 176 -3.68 20.49 6.65
CA ILE A 176 -4.26 20.18 7.96
C ILE A 176 -3.30 19.30 8.76
N ILE A 177 -2.65 18.35 8.08
CA ILE A 177 -1.64 17.46 8.65
C ILE A 177 -0.44 18.25 9.17
N SER A 178 0.06 19.22 8.40
CA SER A 178 1.19 20.07 8.79
C SER A 178 0.89 20.93 10.02
N LYS A 179 -0.36 21.38 10.20
CA LYS A 179 -0.78 22.15 11.39
C LYS A 179 -0.97 21.29 12.64
N THR A 180 -1.39 20.04 12.47
CA THR A 180 -1.82 19.19 13.60
C THR A 180 -0.73 18.22 14.06
N THR A 181 0.34 18.08 13.28
CA THR A 181 1.47 17.20 13.64
C THR A 181 2.43 17.93 14.58
N LEU A 182 2.53 17.46 15.82
CA LEU A 182 3.52 17.97 16.77
C LEU A 182 4.95 17.67 16.27
N LYS A 183 5.82 18.69 16.22
CA LYS A 183 7.23 18.58 15.77
C LYS A 183 7.41 18.03 14.35
N ALA A 184 6.53 18.39 13.43
CA ALA A 184 6.77 18.10 12.02
C ALA A 184 7.85 19.02 11.44
N ASN A 185 9.05 18.49 11.19
CA ASN A 185 10.08 19.14 10.36
C ASN A 185 9.72 19.05 8.86
N PHE A 186 8.48 19.34 8.48
CA PHE A 186 8.08 19.29 7.08
C PHE A 186 8.70 20.46 6.30
N LEU A 187 9.25 20.18 5.11
CA LEU A 187 9.68 21.25 4.21
C LEU A 187 8.45 22.05 3.79
N THR A 188 8.32 23.24 4.35
CA THR A 188 7.15 24.11 4.13
C THR A 188 7.35 25.03 2.92
N LYS A 189 8.54 25.02 2.30
CA LYS A 189 8.86 25.81 1.10
C LYS A 189 9.13 24.90 -0.10
N PRO A 190 8.65 25.28 -1.31
CA PRO A 190 9.06 24.60 -2.52
C PRO A 190 10.57 24.73 -2.67
N ILE A 191 11.24 23.59 -2.85
CA ILE A 191 12.65 23.54 -3.26
C ILE A 191 12.72 24.36 -4.55
N LYS A 192 13.45 25.48 -4.53
CA LYS A 192 13.88 26.12 -5.77
C LYS A 192 14.79 25.11 -6.44
N GLU A 193 14.36 24.59 -7.58
CA GLU A 193 15.18 23.81 -8.48
C GLU A 193 16.37 24.71 -8.86
N ASN A 194 17.50 24.50 -8.20
CA ASN A 194 18.74 25.15 -8.60
C ASN A 194 19.18 24.45 -9.88
N ASN A 195 18.76 25.02 -11.01
CA ASN A 195 19.04 24.60 -12.39
C ASN A 195 20.53 24.36 -12.69
N GLU A 196 21.44 24.75 -11.80
CA GLU A 196 22.87 24.52 -11.95
C GLU A 196 23.22 23.01 -11.92
N ILE A 197 22.51 22.17 -11.15
CA ILE A 197 22.86 20.73 -11.07
C ILE A 197 22.40 19.95 -12.31
N THR A 198 21.29 20.36 -12.93
CA THR A 198 20.78 19.72 -14.16
C THR A 198 21.68 20.02 -15.36
N GLU A 199 22.24 21.24 -15.46
CA GLU A 199 23.21 21.58 -16.50
C GLU A 199 24.53 20.80 -16.38
N VAL A 200 25.07 20.59 -15.16
CA VAL A 200 26.29 19.77 -15.02
C VAL A 200 26.03 18.28 -15.29
N ILE A 201 24.84 17.75 -14.98
CA ILE A 201 24.50 16.35 -15.28
C ILE A 201 24.31 16.15 -16.80
N GLU A 202 23.59 17.04 -17.48
CA GLU A 202 23.46 17.00 -18.94
C GLU A 202 24.81 17.22 -19.63
N ALA A 203 25.67 18.11 -19.10
CA ALA A 203 27.02 18.31 -19.64
C ALA A 203 27.90 17.05 -19.47
N ASN A 204 27.85 16.38 -18.31
CA ASN A 204 28.62 15.15 -18.09
C ASN A 204 28.11 13.96 -18.92
N GLU A 205 26.79 13.82 -19.09
CA GLU A 205 26.21 12.74 -19.89
C GLU A 205 26.54 12.92 -21.39
N VAL A 206 26.60 14.16 -21.89
CA VAL A 206 27.05 14.46 -23.26
C VAL A 206 28.56 14.19 -23.46
N ILE A 207 29.39 14.40 -22.43
CA ILE A 207 30.84 14.10 -22.48
C ILE A 207 31.06 12.58 -22.51
N GLU A 208 30.38 11.81 -21.66
CA GLU A 208 30.52 10.35 -21.59
C GLU A 208 30.04 9.67 -22.88
N VAL A 209 28.96 10.16 -23.50
CA VAL A 209 28.47 9.65 -24.79
C VAL A 209 29.39 10.02 -25.98
N LYS A 210 30.17 11.10 -25.87
CA LYS A 210 31.19 11.46 -26.88
C LYS A 210 32.45 10.59 -26.76
N GLU A 211 32.95 10.34 -25.55
CA GLU A 211 34.12 9.47 -25.35
C GLU A 211 33.83 8.03 -25.81
N VAL A 212 32.63 7.51 -25.56
CA VAL A 212 32.24 6.14 -25.98
C VAL A 212 32.10 6.01 -27.51
N LYS A 213 31.90 7.11 -28.26
CA LYS A 213 31.78 7.08 -29.74
C LYS A 213 33.10 7.29 -30.48
N GLU A 214 34.15 7.82 -29.84
CA GLU A 214 35.46 8.04 -30.49
C GLU A 214 36.42 6.84 -30.42
N GLU A 215 36.18 5.84 -29.56
CA GLU A 215 36.94 4.58 -29.57
C GLU A 215 36.22 3.44 -30.31
N PRO A 216 36.31 3.38 -31.65
CA PRO A 216 36.47 2.06 -32.25
C PRO A 216 37.29 2.08 -33.56
N ASN A 217 38.59 2.37 -33.56
CA ASN A 217 39.41 1.98 -34.73
C ASN A 217 40.95 1.91 -34.66
N LYS A 218 41.59 1.85 -33.48
CA LYS A 218 43.07 1.65 -33.42
C LYS A 218 43.50 0.19 -33.23
N ASN A 219 42.72 -0.64 -32.53
CA ASN A 219 43.13 -2.02 -32.21
C ASN A 219 42.92 -3.09 -33.30
N LYS A 220 42.29 -2.78 -34.45
CA LYS A 220 42.14 -3.74 -35.56
C LYS A 220 43.25 -3.66 -36.63
N LYS A 221 43.93 -2.51 -36.80
CA LYS A 221 45.01 -2.38 -37.79
C LYS A 221 46.35 -2.97 -37.31
N GLU A 222 46.57 -3.07 -36.00
CA GLU A 222 47.83 -3.58 -35.45
C GLU A 222 47.87 -5.12 -35.39
N LYS A 223 46.71 -5.78 -35.18
CA LYS A 223 46.60 -7.25 -35.20
C LYS A 223 46.81 -7.85 -36.59
N SER A 224 46.28 -7.25 -37.65
CA SER A 224 46.51 -7.73 -39.03
C SER A 224 47.95 -7.52 -39.53
N ARG A 225 48.71 -6.56 -39.00
CA ARG A 225 50.11 -6.33 -39.41
C ARG A 225 51.08 -7.35 -38.80
N ASN A 226 50.75 -7.88 -37.62
CA ASN A 226 51.59 -8.85 -36.91
C ASN A 226 51.36 -10.30 -37.38
N GLU A 227 50.17 -10.66 -37.86
CA GLU A 227 49.94 -11.98 -38.46
C GLU A 227 50.61 -12.14 -39.83
N ILE A 228 50.65 -11.07 -40.65
CA ILE A 228 51.34 -11.10 -41.96
C ILE A 228 52.88 -11.20 -41.79
N LYS A 229 53.45 -10.64 -40.72
CA LYS A 229 54.89 -10.78 -40.43
C LYS A 229 55.27 -12.18 -39.92
N LYS A 230 54.36 -12.88 -39.24
CA LYS A 230 54.62 -14.24 -38.73
C LYS A 230 54.56 -15.34 -39.80
N SER A 231 53.80 -15.11 -40.89
CA SER A 231 53.70 -16.05 -42.02
C SER A 231 54.87 -15.99 -43.02
N LYS A 232 55.78 -15.01 -42.91
CA LYS A 232 56.93 -14.86 -43.83
C LYS A 232 58.27 -15.33 -43.22
N SER A 233 58.24 -15.97 -42.06
CA SER A 233 59.45 -16.41 -41.34
C SER A 233 59.46 -17.92 -41.01
N ILE A 234 58.68 -18.72 -41.73
CA ILE A 234 58.75 -20.19 -41.73
C ILE A 234 58.77 -20.64 -43.18
#